data_AF-A0A3D2K8I1-F1
#
_entry.id   AF-A0A3D2K8I1-F1
#
_cell.length_a   1.000
_cell.length_b   1.000
_cell.length_c   1.000
_cell.angle_alpha   90.00
_cell.angle_beta   90.00
_cell.angle_gamma   90.00
#
_symmetry.space_group_name_H-M   'P 1'
#
loop_
_entity.id
_entity.type
_entity.pdbx_description
1 polymer ?
#
loop_
_entity_poly.entity_id
_entity_poly.type
_entity_poly.pdbx_seq_one_letter_code
_entity_poly.pdbx_strand_id
1 'polypeptide(L)'
;MVPVSATLADMDPLSFFVGQSFAFSDEGPIITISYNYGDGVDLYASDDAFSFAEQTLTEGQESVTLWLTDHPSITVEIPVSVVQPELIGIVVRIPPQKLFYNDGEEIALDGLVLALQMSDGNETTLAYSAESGITVSPERVPAGPQSVITVTYEGFTDTFKIN
;
A
#
# COMPACT_ATOMS: atom_id res chain seq x y z
N MET A 1 26.26 -9.29 -33.85
CA MET A 1 26.38 -7.96 -33.20
C MET A 1 26.51 -8.22 -31.71
N VAL A 2 27.40 -7.51 -30.99
CA VAL A 2 27.58 -7.69 -29.54
C VAL A 2 27.02 -6.47 -28.84
N PRO A 3 26.08 -6.61 -27.88
CA PRO A 3 25.54 -5.48 -27.15
C PRO A 3 26.65 -4.86 -26.28
N VAL A 4 26.60 -3.55 -26.09
CA VAL A 4 27.62 -2.79 -25.35
C VAL A 4 27.09 -1.93 -24.23
N SER A 5 25.84 -1.46 -24.35
CA SER A 5 25.19 -0.65 -23.33
C SER A 5 23.67 -0.78 -23.43
N ALA A 6 23.01 -0.49 -22.32
CA ALA A 6 21.58 -0.29 -22.22
C ALA A 6 21.32 1.15 -21.81
N THR A 7 20.25 1.77 -22.32
CA THR A 7 19.88 3.14 -21.96
C THR A 7 18.38 3.21 -21.77
N LEU A 8 17.97 3.70 -20.59
CA LEU A 8 16.57 3.89 -20.25
C LEU A 8 16.02 5.11 -21.00
N ALA A 9 14.83 4.98 -21.60
CA ALA A 9 14.09 6.13 -22.10
C ALA A 9 13.59 7.01 -20.94
N ASP A 10 13.40 8.31 -21.18
CA ASP A 10 12.89 9.20 -20.14
C ASP A 10 11.51 8.76 -19.63
N MET A 11 11.33 8.74 -18.30
CA MET A 11 10.10 8.30 -17.64
C MET A 11 10.00 8.82 -16.21
N ASP A 12 8.77 8.86 -15.69
CA ASP A 12 8.54 9.06 -14.27
C ASP A 12 8.96 7.81 -13.45
N PRO A 13 9.40 7.98 -12.19
CA PRO A 13 9.69 6.86 -11.31
C PRO A 13 8.48 5.96 -11.09
N LEU A 14 8.72 4.65 -11.11
CA LEU A 14 7.68 3.67 -10.79
C LEU A 14 7.36 3.73 -9.29
N SER A 15 6.07 3.84 -8.94
CA SER A 15 5.63 3.99 -7.55
C SER A 15 5.37 2.65 -6.89
N PHE A 16 5.91 2.46 -5.68
CA PHE A 16 5.77 1.25 -4.88
C PHE A 16 5.55 1.58 -3.40
N PHE A 17 4.98 0.61 -2.67
CA PHE A 17 4.93 0.67 -1.22
C PHE A 17 6.14 -0.03 -0.58
N VAL A 18 6.56 0.45 0.60
CA VAL A 18 7.63 -0.20 1.38
C VAL A 18 7.28 -1.68 1.63
N GLY A 19 8.25 -2.56 1.39
CA GLY A 19 8.11 -4.02 1.54
C GLY A 19 7.51 -4.72 0.32
N GLN A 20 7.02 -3.99 -0.68
CA GLN A 20 6.55 -4.57 -1.93
C GLN A 20 7.71 -5.16 -2.73
N SER A 21 7.51 -6.33 -3.35
CA SER A 21 8.46 -6.89 -4.30
C SER A 21 8.46 -6.08 -5.60
N PHE A 22 9.64 -5.88 -6.17
CA PHE A 22 9.73 -5.29 -7.50
C PHE A 22 9.20 -6.26 -8.56
N ALA A 23 8.33 -5.77 -9.45
CA ALA A 23 7.81 -6.49 -10.60
C ALA A 23 7.49 -5.49 -11.72
N PHE A 24 7.65 -5.90 -12.98
CA PHE A 24 7.19 -5.12 -14.12
C PHE A 24 5.69 -5.33 -14.37
N SER A 25 5.02 -4.30 -14.88
CA SER A 25 3.76 -4.47 -15.62
C SER A 25 4.03 -5.13 -16.97
N ASP A 26 2.99 -5.70 -17.59
CA ASP A 26 3.07 -6.39 -18.90
C ASP A 26 3.73 -5.55 -20.01
N GLU A 27 3.71 -4.21 -19.89
CA GLU A 27 4.53 -3.28 -20.66
C GLU A 27 5.45 -2.50 -19.71
N GLY A 28 6.64 -3.05 -19.45
CA GLY A 28 7.65 -2.40 -18.62
C GLY A 28 8.32 -1.19 -19.31
N PRO A 29 9.27 -0.51 -18.64
CA PRO A 29 9.98 0.64 -19.17
C PRO A 29 10.66 0.38 -20.52
N ILE A 30 10.73 1.37 -21.42
CA ILE A 30 11.45 1.23 -22.70
C ILE A 30 12.96 1.39 -22.46
N ILE A 31 13.74 0.39 -22.88
CA ILE A 31 15.19 0.37 -22.78
C ILE A 31 15.79 0.13 -24.17
N THR A 32 16.66 1.04 -24.61
CA THR A 32 17.43 0.92 -25.86
C THR A 32 18.73 0.14 -25.61
N ILE A 33 18.93 -0.95 -26.35
CA ILE A 33 20.20 -1.69 -26.37
C ILE A 33 21.06 -1.23 -27.54
N SER A 34 22.28 -0.79 -27.24
CA SER A 34 23.27 -0.39 -28.26
C SER A 34 24.26 -1.52 -28.55
N TYR A 35 24.74 -1.63 -29.80
CA TYR A 35 25.66 -2.68 -30.26
C TYR A 35 26.96 -2.11 -30.84
N ASN A 36 28.06 -2.85 -30.72
CA ASN A 36 29.40 -2.39 -31.11
C ASN A 36 29.56 -2.01 -32.61
N TYR A 37 28.64 -2.42 -33.49
CA TYR A 37 28.66 -2.12 -34.94
C TYR A 37 27.24 -2.21 -35.56
N GLY A 38 26.31 -1.35 -35.12
CA GLY A 38 24.99 -1.20 -35.72
C GLY A 38 24.11 -0.20 -34.97
N ASP A 39 22.93 0.08 -35.50
CA ASP A 39 21.93 0.92 -34.83
C ASP A 39 21.44 0.23 -33.54
N GLY A 40 21.06 1.03 -32.55
CA GLY A 40 20.42 0.53 -31.33
C GLY A 40 19.07 -0.12 -31.63
N VAL A 41 18.65 -1.03 -30.76
CA VAL A 41 17.33 -1.65 -30.81
C VAL A 41 16.57 -1.25 -29.55
N ASP A 42 15.40 -0.63 -29.73
CA ASP A 42 14.48 -0.33 -28.64
C ASP A 42 13.72 -1.60 -28.24
N LEU A 43 13.76 -1.93 -26.96
CA LEU A 43 13.05 -3.06 -26.36
C LEU A 43 12.22 -2.55 -25.18
N TYR A 44 11.06 -3.15 -24.96
CA TYR A 44 10.40 -3.02 -23.66
C TYR A 44 11.18 -3.87 -22.65
N ALA A 45 11.36 -3.35 -21.44
CA ALA A 45 11.82 -4.16 -20.31
C ALA A 45 10.76 -5.23 -20.05
N SER A 46 11.07 -6.44 -20.48
CA SER A 46 10.30 -7.63 -20.16
C SER A 46 11.23 -8.66 -19.53
N ASP A 47 10.63 -9.60 -18.80
CA ASP A 47 11.35 -10.70 -18.14
C ASP A 47 12.16 -11.58 -19.11
N ASP A 48 11.85 -11.53 -20.42
CA ASP A 48 12.58 -12.27 -21.44
C ASP A 48 13.91 -11.58 -21.83
N ALA A 49 13.98 -10.25 -21.78
CA ALA A 49 15.15 -9.49 -22.21
C ALA A 49 16.05 -9.08 -21.03
N PHE A 50 15.45 -8.73 -19.90
CA PHE A 50 16.15 -8.26 -18.72
C PHE A 50 15.87 -9.14 -17.51
N SER A 51 16.89 -9.29 -16.68
CA SER A 51 16.83 -9.96 -15.39
C SER A 51 17.14 -8.94 -14.29
N PHE A 52 16.63 -9.20 -13.09
CA PHE A 52 16.89 -8.39 -11.90
C PHE A 52 16.93 -9.29 -10.67
N ALA A 53 17.48 -8.78 -9.56
CA ALA A 53 17.53 -9.51 -8.31
C ALA A 53 16.15 -9.48 -7.65
N GLU A 54 15.65 -10.62 -7.18
CA GLU A 54 14.47 -10.62 -6.31
C GLU A 54 14.77 -9.77 -5.07
N GLN A 55 13.97 -8.72 -4.89
CA GLN A 55 14.13 -7.79 -3.78
C GLN A 55 12.79 -7.23 -3.34
N THR A 56 12.68 -7.00 -2.05
CA THR A 56 11.65 -6.14 -1.47
C THR A 56 12.18 -4.73 -1.37
N LEU A 57 11.35 -3.76 -1.75
CA LEU A 57 11.74 -2.37 -1.79
C LEU A 57 11.74 -1.76 -0.40
N THR A 58 12.77 -0.99 -0.08
CA THR A 58 12.90 -0.32 1.22
C THR A 58 12.63 1.18 1.10
N GLU A 59 12.22 1.81 2.21
CA GLU A 59 12.02 3.26 2.27
C GLU A 59 13.30 4.00 1.84
N GLY A 60 13.14 5.02 0.99
CA GLY A 60 14.24 5.82 0.46
C GLY A 60 15.04 5.15 -0.67
N GLN A 61 14.64 3.96 -1.15
CA GLN A 61 15.22 3.38 -2.36
C GLN A 61 14.76 4.17 -3.59
N GLU A 62 15.72 4.61 -4.41
CA GLU A 62 15.48 5.48 -5.57
C GLU A 62 15.64 4.74 -6.92
N SER A 63 16.25 3.56 -6.92
CA SER A 63 16.45 2.78 -8.14
C SER A 63 16.42 1.26 -7.93
N VAL A 64 16.22 0.55 -9.04
CA VAL A 64 16.39 -0.91 -9.17
C VAL A 64 17.33 -1.21 -10.34
N THR A 65 18.34 -2.03 -10.11
CA THR A 65 19.26 -2.44 -11.18
C THR A 65 18.71 -3.63 -11.95
N LEU A 66 18.59 -3.47 -13.27
CA LEU A 66 18.36 -4.53 -14.23
C LEU A 66 19.65 -4.84 -14.96
N TRP A 67 19.76 -6.06 -15.48
CA TRP A 67 20.81 -6.45 -16.41
C TRP A 67 20.25 -7.22 -17.60
N LEU A 68 20.90 -7.10 -18.75
CA LEU A 68 20.54 -7.90 -19.92
C LEU A 68 20.78 -9.38 -19.61
N THR A 69 19.76 -10.23 -19.77
CA THR A 69 19.81 -11.63 -19.31
C THR A 69 21.02 -12.40 -19.86
N ASP A 70 21.34 -12.22 -21.15
CA ASP A 70 22.48 -12.87 -21.81
C ASP A 70 23.82 -12.14 -21.58
N HIS A 71 23.81 -10.92 -21.04
CA HIS A 71 24.99 -10.09 -20.82
C HIS A 71 24.90 -9.31 -19.51
N PRO A 72 25.10 -9.96 -18.34
CA PRO A 72 24.82 -9.37 -17.03
C PRO A 72 25.71 -8.17 -16.65
N SER A 73 26.81 -7.94 -17.39
CA SER A 73 27.64 -6.75 -17.24
C SER A 73 27.03 -5.48 -17.84
N ILE A 74 25.98 -5.62 -18.67
CA ILE A 74 25.22 -4.50 -19.23
C ILE A 74 24.04 -4.27 -18.31
N THR A 75 24.13 -3.22 -17.50
CA THR A 75 23.13 -2.86 -16.50
C THR A 75 22.44 -1.56 -16.85
N VAL A 76 21.23 -1.39 -16.30
CA VAL A 76 20.47 -0.14 -16.34
C VAL A 76 19.76 0.04 -15.02
N GLU A 77 19.64 1.28 -14.56
CA GLU A 77 18.90 1.61 -13.34
C GLU A 77 17.51 2.10 -13.70
N ILE A 78 16.49 1.50 -13.10
CA ILE A 78 15.10 1.91 -13.21
C ILE A 78 14.76 2.78 -12.01
N PRO A 79 14.34 4.04 -12.20
CA PRO A 79 13.97 4.90 -11.08
C PRO A 79 12.69 4.40 -10.41
N VAL A 80 12.69 4.40 -9.09
CA VAL A 80 11.52 4.03 -8.28
C VAL A 80 11.27 5.08 -7.19
N SER A 81 10.00 5.18 -6.77
CA SER A 81 9.59 5.97 -5.62
C SER A 81 8.90 5.04 -4.62
N VAL A 82 9.51 4.87 -3.45
CA VAL A 82 9.03 3.95 -2.42
C VAL A 82 8.46 4.73 -1.24
N VAL A 83 7.16 4.59 -1.00
CA VAL A 83 6.43 5.32 0.04
C VAL A 83 5.84 4.38 1.07
N GLN A 84 5.65 4.87 2.30
CA GLN A 84 4.94 4.12 3.34
C GLN A 84 3.44 4.08 3.02
N PRO A 85 2.76 2.95 3.28
CA PRO A 85 1.31 2.90 3.17
C PRO A 85 0.68 3.78 4.26
N GLU A 86 -0.41 4.44 3.90
CA GLU A 86 -1.15 5.36 4.76
C GLU A 86 -2.54 4.79 5.06
N LEU A 87 -3.09 5.13 6.23
CA LEU A 87 -4.47 4.82 6.57
C LEU A 87 -5.41 5.62 5.66
N ILE A 88 -6.32 4.95 4.98
CA ILE A 88 -7.30 5.56 4.07
C ILE A 88 -8.76 5.32 4.48
N GLY A 89 -8.98 4.51 5.52
CA GLY A 89 -10.33 4.20 5.98
C GLY A 89 -10.36 3.27 7.19
N ILE A 90 -11.53 3.22 7.84
CA ILE A 90 -11.82 2.25 8.89
C ILE A 90 -13.17 1.59 8.64
N VAL A 91 -13.32 0.36 9.14
CA VAL A 91 -14.58 -0.37 9.19
C VAL A 91 -14.74 -1.01 10.56
N VAL A 92 -15.93 -0.96 11.16
CA VAL A 92 -16.28 -1.73 12.36
C VAL A 92 -16.39 -3.20 11.95
N ARG A 93 -15.32 -3.96 12.17
CA ARG A 93 -15.24 -5.40 11.86
C ARG A 93 -16.02 -6.23 12.86
N ILE A 94 -15.86 -5.90 14.15
CA ILE A 94 -16.57 -6.53 15.26
C ILE A 94 -17.11 -5.39 16.14
N PRO A 95 -18.43 -5.27 16.35
CA PRO A 95 -19.00 -4.25 17.22
C PRO A 95 -18.68 -4.53 18.70
N PRO A 96 -18.87 -3.57 19.62
CA PRO A 96 -18.66 -3.80 21.05
C PRO A 96 -19.50 -4.96 21.59
N GLN A 97 -19.04 -5.59 22.67
CA GLN A 97 -19.76 -6.70 23.30
C GLN A 97 -21.12 -6.30 23.87
N LYS A 98 -21.21 -5.05 24.35
CA LYS A 98 -22.45 -4.50 24.89
C LYS A 98 -23.14 -3.68 23.81
N LEU A 99 -24.36 -4.10 23.47
CA LEU A 99 -25.21 -3.43 22.47
C LEU A 99 -26.58 -3.04 23.02
N PHE A 100 -26.83 -3.30 24.31
CA PHE A 100 -28.09 -2.99 24.98
C PHE A 100 -27.81 -2.01 26.12
N TYR A 101 -28.46 -0.86 26.09
CA TYR A 101 -28.21 0.23 27.02
C TYR A 101 -29.50 0.85 27.55
N ASN A 102 -29.40 1.56 28.67
CA ASN A 102 -30.42 2.50 29.11
C ASN A 102 -30.13 3.90 28.58
N ASP A 103 -31.16 4.74 28.45
CA ASP A 103 -31.01 6.15 28.09
C ASP A 103 -30.00 6.86 29.00
N GLY A 104 -29.06 7.60 28.39
CA GLY A 104 -28.02 8.33 29.10
C GLY A 104 -26.88 7.48 29.66
N GLU A 105 -26.86 6.17 29.42
CA GLU A 105 -25.74 5.31 29.79
C GLU A 105 -24.50 5.60 28.92
N GLU A 106 -23.30 5.41 29.46
CA GLU A 106 -22.04 5.60 28.72
C GLU A 106 -21.79 4.43 27.76
N ILE A 107 -21.33 4.75 26.54
CA ILE A 107 -21.03 3.75 25.53
C ILE A 107 -19.75 2.99 25.91
N ALA A 108 -19.86 1.67 25.96
CA ALA A 108 -18.73 0.79 26.26
C ALA A 108 -18.18 0.21 24.95
N LEU A 109 -16.87 0.29 24.76
CA LEU A 109 -16.20 -0.17 23.53
C LEU A 109 -15.47 -1.50 23.68
N ASP A 110 -15.60 -2.15 24.84
CA ASP A 110 -14.96 -3.44 25.10
C ASP A 110 -15.34 -4.47 24.03
N GLY A 111 -14.31 -5.07 23.42
CA GLY A 111 -14.43 -6.06 22.34
C GLY A 111 -14.67 -5.49 20.94
N LEU A 112 -14.73 -4.16 20.77
CA LEU A 112 -14.70 -3.53 19.46
C LEU A 112 -13.40 -3.88 18.73
N VAL A 113 -13.51 -4.25 17.45
CA VAL A 113 -12.36 -4.42 16.56
C VAL A 113 -12.63 -3.64 15.27
N LEU A 114 -11.69 -2.77 14.92
CA LEU A 114 -11.67 -2.07 13.65
C LEU A 114 -10.81 -2.82 12.64
N ALA A 115 -11.26 -2.79 11.39
CA ALA A 115 -10.46 -3.06 10.21
C ALA A 115 -9.94 -1.72 9.69
N LEU A 116 -8.62 -1.56 9.65
CA LEU A 116 -7.91 -0.40 9.13
C LEU A 116 -7.55 -0.66 7.67
N GLN A 117 -8.05 0.18 6.77
CA GLN A 117 -7.82 0.06 5.33
C GLN A 117 -6.61 0.91 4.95
N MET A 118 -5.60 0.29 4.34
CA MET A 118 -4.34 0.93 3.98
C MET A 118 -4.29 1.26 2.48
N SER A 119 -3.53 2.28 2.09
CA SER A 119 -3.42 2.73 0.68
C SER A 119 -2.78 1.71 -0.26
N ASP A 120 -2.07 0.73 0.27
CA ASP A 120 -1.52 -0.42 -0.46
C ASP A 120 -2.55 -1.53 -0.72
N GLY A 121 -3.80 -1.33 -0.28
CA GLY A 121 -4.88 -2.30 -0.42
C GLY A 121 -4.89 -3.38 0.66
N ASN A 122 -3.92 -3.37 1.59
CA ASN A 122 -3.93 -4.28 2.73
C ASN A 122 -4.92 -3.82 3.82
N GLU A 123 -5.29 -4.75 4.67
CA GLU A 123 -6.10 -4.49 5.87
C GLU A 123 -5.36 -4.98 7.11
N THR A 124 -5.31 -4.15 8.14
CA THR A 124 -4.85 -4.55 9.48
C THR A 124 -5.96 -4.39 10.51
N THR A 125 -5.87 -5.09 11.63
CA THR A 125 -6.91 -5.04 12.68
C THR A 125 -6.43 -4.26 13.89
N LEU A 126 -7.29 -3.40 14.42
CA LEU A 126 -7.07 -2.69 15.67
C LEU A 126 -8.17 -3.06 16.67
N ALA A 127 -7.80 -3.81 17.71
CA ALA A 127 -8.69 -4.06 18.83
C ALA A 127 -8.74 -2.83 19.76
N TYR A 128 -9.93 -2.52 20.27
CA TYR A 128 -10.08 -1.43 21.22
C TYR A 128 -9.31 -1.67 22.51
N SER A 129 -8.66 -0.60 22.97
CA SER A 129 -8.11 -0.44 24.31
C SER A 129 -8.22 1.03 24.70
N ALA A 130 -8.07 1.34 25.99
CA ALA A 130 -8.09 2.72 26.47
C ALA A 130 -6.98 3.61 25.85
N GLU A 131 -5.92 3.02 25.29
CA GLU A 131 -4.82 3.74 24.64
C GLU A 131 -4.89 3.66 23.11
N SER A 132 -5.92 3.02 22.54
CA SER A 132 -6.07 2.84 21.08
C SER A 132 -6.38 4.13 20.33
N GLY A 133 -6.77 5.20 21.01
CA GLY A 133 -7.18 6.46 20.37
C GLY A 133 -8.53 6.40 19.64
N ILE A 134 -9.25 5.28 19.74
CA ILE A 134 -10.61 5.15 19.22
C ILE A 134 -11.56 5.94 20.11
N THR A 135 -12.42 6.74 19.48
CA THR A 135 -13.45 7.53 20.16
C THR A 135 -14.82 7.26 19.57
N VAL A 136 -15.88 7.63 20.29
CA VAL A 136 -17.25 7.53 19.81
C VAL A 136 -18.04 8.82 19.99
N SER A 137 -18.99 9.04 19.09
CA SER A 137 -19.98 10.10 19.18
C SER A 137 -21.38 9.59 18.87
N PRO A 138 -22.37 9.80 19.76
CA PRO A 138 -22.23 10.38 21.10
C PRO A 138 -21.51 9.42 22.09
N GLU A 139 -20.90 9.97 23.15
CA GLU A 139 -20.26 9.19 24.23
C GLU A 139 -21.27 8.50 25.16
N ARG A 140 -22.51 9.02 25.19
CA ARG A 140 -23.61 8.49 25.97
C ARG A 140 -24.82 8.25 25.08
N VAL A 141 -25.59 7.24 25.45
CA VAL A 141 -26.77 6.79 24.71
C VAL A 141 -27.78 7.94 24.63
N PRO A 142 -28.13 8.43 23.43
CA PRO A 142 -29.14 9.46 23.28
C PRO A 142 -30.53 8.89 23.60
N ALA A 143 -31.43 9.75 24.07
CA ALA A 143 -32.80 9.31 24.40
C ALA A 143 -33.59 8.93 23.14
N GLY A 144 -34.28 7.80 23.18
CA GLY A 144 -35.14 7.31 22.09
C GLY A 144 -34.71 5.96 21.49
N PRO A 145 -35.53 5.38 20.59
CA PRO A 145 -35.30 4.03 20.08
C PRO A 145 -34.17 3.98 19.04
N GLN A 146 -33.34 2.93 19.12
CA GLN A 146 -32.23 2.60 18.21
C GLN A 146 -31.26 3.75 17.93
N SER A 147 -30.11 3.71 18.58
CA SER A 147 -29.07 4.74 18.40
C SER A 147 -27.97 4.25 17.47
N VAL A 148 -27.57 5.12 16.54
CA VAL A 148 -26.37 4.93 15.72
C VAL A 148 -25.22 5.63 16.44
N ILE A 149 -24.15 4.89 16.69
CA ILE A 149 -22.93 5.40 17.31
C ILE A 149 -21.86 5.50 16.23
N THR A 150 -21.26 6.68 16.10
CA THR A 150 -20.13 6.92 15.19
C THR A 150 -18.85 6.61 15.92
N VAL A 151 -18.04 5.71 15.39
CA VAL A 151 -16.68 5.41 15.82
C VAL A 151 -15.72 6.25 14.99
N THR A 152 -14.71 6.85 15.63
CA THR A 152 -13.67 7.64 14.97
C THR A 152 -12.29 7.15 15.38
N TYR A 153 -11.40 6.97 14.39
CA TYR A 153 -9.99 6.69 14.58
C TYR A 153 -9.17 7.44 13.52
N GLU A 154 -8.18 8.23 13.96
CA GLU A 154 -7.32 9.06 13.11
C GLU A 154 -8.07 9.91 12.06
N GLY A 155 -9.28 10.36 12.39
CA GLY A 155 -10.12 11.20 11.53
C GLY A 155 -11.03 10.42 10.56
N PHE A 156 -10.84 9.10 10.43
CA PHE A 156 -11.77 8.22 9.72
C PHE A 156 -12.90 7.76 10.63
N THR A 157 -14.08 7.52 10.04
CA THR A 157 -15.28 7.18 10.80
C THR A 157 -16.02 6.00 10.20
N ASP A 158 -16.61 5.18 11.06
CA ASP A 158 -17.65 4.21 10.70
C ASP A 158 -18.68 4.14 11.83
N THR A 159 -19.75 3.36 11.68
CA THR A 159 -20.86 3.33 12.63
C THR A 159 -21.25 1.93 13.07
N PHE A 160 -21.79 1.82 14.27
CA PHE A 160 -22.53 0.64 14.71
C PHE A 160 -23.84 1.06 15.38
N LYS A 161 -24.76 0.10 15.52
CA LYS A 161 -26.06 0.33 16.14
C LYS A 161 -26.11 -0.29 17.53
N ILE A 162 -26.78 0.40 18.44
CA ILE A 162 -27.16 -0.11 19.76
C ILE A 162 -28.69 -0.17 19.89
N ASN A 163 -29.17 -0.91 20.87
CA ASN A 163 -30.58 -1.10 21.23
C ASN A 163 -30.89 -0.65 22.65
#